data_AF-A0A521FHL4-F1
#
_entry.id   AF-A0A521FHL4-F1
#
_cell.length_a   1.000
_cell.length_b   1.000
_cell.length_c   1.000
_cell.angle_alpha   90.00
_cell.angle_beta   90.00
_cell.angle_gamma   90.00
#
_symmetry.space_group_name_H-M   'P 1'
#
loop_
_entity.id
_entity.type
_entity.pdbx_description
1 polymer ?
#
loop_
_entity_poly.entity_id
_entity_poly.type
_entity_poly.pdbx_seq_one_letter_code
_entity_poly.pdbx_strand_id
1 'polypeptide(L)'
;MAPNVTFYRSDDGALSVGHIDGSVLTFENQGGAAPNRTHIVTIGPDVLFYRSDDGTFFVGRIDSSGHLIGSQSGSTVQDWTHIVTIGSNVLFYRSDDGEFSVGHIDSSGHLVETHSNRVAPNWTHIRAVGYNVLLYRSDDGKFSVGHIDSSGHLVETHSSGSASNWTHIVAVG
;
A
#
# COMPACT_ATOMS: atom_id res chain seq x y z
N MET A 1 -15.50 17.23 -8.03
CA MET A 1 -14.97 16.26 -9.01
C MET A 1 -15.59 14.92 -8.71
N ALA A 2 -15.93 14.17 -9.77
CA ALA A 2 -16.30 12.77 -9.66
C ALA A 2 -15.14 11.95 -9.09
N PRO A 3 -15.38 10.94 -8.24
CA PRO A 3 -14.33 10.06 -7.77
C PRO A 3 -13.84 9.15 -8.92
N ASN A 4 -12.53 8.93 -8.95
CA ASN A 4 -11.87 8.00 -9.86
C ASN A 4 -11.63 6.65 -9.17
N VAL A 5 -11.67 5.56 -9.93
CA VAL A 5 -11.40 4.20 -9.46
C VAL A 5 -10.38 3.54 -10.38
N THR A 6 -9.35 2.91 -9.81
CA THR A 6 -8.36 2.17 -10.60
C THR A 6 -8.78 0.70 -10.76
N PHE A 7 -8.74 0.22 -12.01
CA PHE A 7 -9.00 -1.17 -12.37
C PHE A 7 -7.72 -1.81 -12.89
N TYR A 8 -7.43 -3.00 -12.38
CA TYR A 8 -6.28 -3.79 -12.77
C TYR A 8 -6.68 -5.23 -13.02
N ARG A 9 -6.15 -5.82 -14.09
CA ARG A 9 -6.32 -7.24 -14.40
C ARG A 9 -4.98 -7.96 -14.34
N SER A 10 -4.90 -8.99 -13.48
CA SER A 10 -3.65 -9.70 -13.21
C SER A 10 -3.11 -10.48 -14.41
N ASP A 11 -3.98 -11.07 -15.23
CA ASP A 11 -3.55 -12.00 -16.28
C ASP A 11 -2.70 -11.34 -17.37
N ASP A 12 -3.02 -10.09 -17.74
CA ASP A 12 -2.36 -9.35 -18.81
C ASP A 12 -1.81 -7.98 -18.36
N GLY A 13 -2.05 -7.60 -17.12
CA GLY A 13 -1.60 -6.33 -16.56
C GLY A 13 -2.39 -5.13 -17.06
N ALA A 14 -3.56 -5.30 -17.69
CA ALA A 14 -4.35 -4.18 -18.18
C ALA A 14 -4.70 -3.21 -17.03
N LEU A 15 -4.52 -1.91 -17.29
CA LEU A 15 -4.81 -0.82 -16.36
C LEU A 15 -5.86 0.12 -16.96
N SER A 16 -6.87 0.47 -16.18
CA SER A 16 -7.86 1.47 -16.56
C SER A 16 -8.24 2.32 -15.37
N VAL A 17 -8.59 3.58 -15.63
CA VAL A 17 -9.23 4.46 -14.65
C VAL A 17 -10.70 4.56 -15.02
N GLY A 18 -11.56 4.32 -14.04
CA GLY A 18 -12.98 4.53 -14.17
C GLY A 18 -13.41 5.82 -13.48
N HIS A 19 -14.35 6.54 -14.10
CA HIS A 19 -14.91 7.77 -13.56
C HIS A 19 -16.36 7.56 -13.17
N ILE A 20 -16.71 7.89 -11.94
CA ILE A 20 -18.08 7.76 -11.44
C ILE A 20 -18.80 9.10 -11.54
N ASP A 21 -19.73 9.21 -12.48
CA ASP A 21 -20.65 10.35 -12.57
C ASP A 21 -22.06 9.92 -12.18
N GLY A 22 -22.44 10.23 -10.94
CA GLY A 22 -23.69 9.77 -10.35
C GLY A 22 -23.74 8.24 -10.25
N SER A 23 -24.52 7.61 -11.14
CA SER A 23 -24.66 6.14 -11.21
C SER A 23 -23.96 5.52 -12.41
N VAL A 24 -23.26 6.33 -13.21
CA VAL A 24 -22.58 5.89 -14.43
C VAL A 24 -21.10 5.71 -14.14
N LEU A 25 -20.54 4.60 -14.62
CA LEU A 25 -19.11 4.33 -14.63
C LEU A 25 -18.63 4.30 -16.07
N THR A 26 -17.76 5.23 -16.44
CA THR A 26 -17.02 5.19 -17.71
C THR A 26 -15.59 4.74 -17.46
N PHE A 27 -14.91 4.20 -18.46
CA PHE A 27 -13.54 3.71 -18.36
C PHE A 27 -12.66 4.36 -19.39
N GLU A 28 -11.43 4.65 -18.99
CA GLU A 28 -10.35 5.03 -19.87
C GLU A 28 -9.17 4.07 -19.68
N ASN A 29 -8.69 3.52 -20.80
CA ASN A 29 -7.54 2.62 -20.80
C ASN A 29 -6.27 3.45 -20.61
N GLN A 30 -5.48 3.10 -19.58
CA GLN A 30 -4.25 3.82 -19.22
C GLN A 30 -2.98 3.05 -19.63
N GLY A 31 -3.10 2.03 -20.48
CA GLY A 31 -2.03 1.09 -20.80
C GLY A 31 -2.02 -0.13 -19.87
N GLY A 32 -0.83 -0.66 -19.59
CA GLY A 32 -0.65 -1.84 -18.74
C GLY A 32 0.40 -1.64 -17.66
N ALA A 33 0.16 -2.18 -16.47
CA ALA A 33 1.08 -2.18 -15.32
C ALA A 33 1.88 -3.50 -15.21
N ALA A 34 1.92 -4.31 -16.27
CA ALA A 34 2.42 -5.69 -16.31
C ALA A 34 1.60 -6.68 -15.45
N PRO A 35 1.60 -7.98 -15.80
CA PRO A 35 0.78 -8.98 -15.14
C PRO A 35 1.27 -9.34 -13.73
N ASN A 36 0.43 -10.04 -12.98
CA ASN A 36 0.73 -10.65 -11.68
C ASN A 36 1.19 -9.69 -10.58
N ARG A 37 0.59 -8.50 -10.51
CA ARG A 37 0.77 -7.59 -9.36
C ARG A 37 0.03 -8.15 -8.16
N THR A 38 0.77 -8.40 -7.09
CA THR A 38 0.27 -9.00 -5.84
C THR A 38 -0.27 -7.96 -4.87
N HIS A 39 0.21 -6.72 -4.96
CA HIS A 39 -0.18 -5.62 -4.10
C HIS A 39 -0.45 -4.36 -4.94
N ILE A 40 -1.56 -3.69 -4.64
CA ILE A 40 -1.94 -2.43 -5.28
C ILE A 40 -2.47 -1.49 -4.20
N VAL A 41 -1.84 -0.32 -4.04
CA VAL A 41 -2.25 0.68 -3.05
C VAL A 41 -2.24 2.09 -3.64
N THR A 42 -3.12 2.94 -3.14
CA THR A 42 -3.18 4.37 -3.51
C THR A 42 -2.42 5.21 -2.49
N ILE A 43 -1.57 6.14 -2.94
CA ILE A 43 -0.79 7.06 -2.11
C ILE A 43 -1.03 8.47 -2.64
N GLY A 44 -2.03 9.16 -2.09
CA GLY A 44 -2.51 10.41 -2.67
C GLY A 44 -3.02 10.19 -4.11
N PRO A 45 -2.54 10.97 -5.11
CA PRO A 45 -2.92 10.79 -6.52
C PRO A 45 -2.17 9.65 -7.23
N ASP A 46 -1.22 9.01 -6.55
CA ASP A 46 -0.38 7.98 -7.11
C ASP A 46 -0.91 6.58 -6.78
N VAL A 47 -0.69 5.62 -7.67
CA VAL A 47 -1.02 4.21 -7.46
C VAL A 47 0.25 3.38 -7.60
N LEU A 48 0.60 2.63 -6.55
CA LEU A 48 1.73 1.71 -6.52
C LEU A 48 1.23 0.30 -6.80
N PHE A 49 1.87 -0.35 -7.77
CA PHE A 49 1.69 -1.75 -8.13
C PHE A 49 2.98 -2.49 -7.81
N TYR A 50 2.90 -3.57 -7.05
CA TYR A 50 4.04 -4.38 -6.65
C TYR A 50 3.79 -5.86 -6.93
N ARG A 51 4.84 -6.58 -7.29
CA ARG A 51 4.84 -8.03 -7.48
C ARG A 51 5.84 -8.68 -6.52
N SER A 52 5.32 -9.53 -5.64
CA SER A 52 6.08 -10.21 -4.59
C SER A 52 7.24 -11.03 -5.14
N ASP A 53 6.97 -11.85 -6.16
CA ASP A 53 7.89 -12.88 -6.67
C ASP A 53 9.25 -12.36 -7.13
N ASP A 54 9.31 -11.12 -7.61
CA ASP A 54 10.55 -10.53 -8.13
C ASP A 54 10.83 -9.10 -7.64
N GLY A 55 9.99 -8.57 -6.76
CA GLY A 55 10.18 -7.26 -6.14
C GLY A 55 9.95 -6.09 -7.09
N THR A 56 9.53 -6.34 -8.34
CA THR A 56 9.30 -5.26 -9.31
C THR A 56 8.09 -4.43 -8.94
N PHE A 57 8.18 -3.13 -9.17
CA PHE A 57 7.09 -2.19 -8.95
C PHE A 57 6.90 -1.22 -10.11
N PHE A 58 5.70 -0.66 -10.18
CA PHE A 58 5.30 0.43 -11.04
C PHE A 58 4.51 1.46 -10.21
N VAL A 59 4.86 2.73 -10.29
CA VAL A 59 4.07 3.85 -9.75
C VAL A 59 3.45 4.58 -10.92
N GLY A 60 2.13 4.79 -10.90
CA GLY A 60 1.43 5.62 -11.86
C GLY A 60 0.77 6.82 -11.19
N ARG A 61 0.98 8.03 -11.72
CA ARG A 61 0.31 9.24 -11.24
C ARG A 61 -0.96 9.51 -12.03
N ILE A 62 -2.09 9.56 -11.35
CA ILE A 62 -3.39 9.86 -11.94
C ILE A 62 -3.77 11.32 -11.64
N ASP A 63 -4.02 12.12 -12.68
CA ASP A 63 -4.44 13.51 -12.51
C ASP A 63 -5.90 13.62 -12.05
N SER A 64 -6.35 14.86 -11.79
CA SER A 64 -7.72 15.15 -11.38
C SER A 64 -8.78 14.81 -12.42
N SER A 65 -8.38 14.70 -13.69
CA SER A 65 -9.24 14.27 -14.80
C SER A 65 -9.23 12.75 -14.97
N GLY A 66 -8.36 12.05 -14.22
CA GLY A 66 -8.20 10.61 -14.20
C GLY A 66 -7.26 10.05 -15.27
N HIS A 67 -6.42 10.89 -15.88
CA HIS A 67 -5.39 10.44 -16.83
C HIS A 67 -4.10 10.06 -16.12
N LEU A 68 -3.42 9.02 -16.62
CA LEU A 68 -2.05 8.69 -16.24
C LEU A 68 -1.08 9.73 -16.83
N ILE A 69 -0.50 10.57 -15.97
CA ILE A 69 0.38 11.68 -16.37
C ILE A 69 1.86 11.46 -16.07
N GLY A 70 2.20 10.36 -15.41
CA GLY A 70 3.58 10.04 -15.07
C GLY A 70 3.71 8.64 -14.53
N SER A 71 4.91 8.07 -14.67
CA SER A 71 5.18 6.75 -14.12
C SER A 71 6.64 6.53 -13.75
N GLN A 72 6.85 5.73 -12.73
CA GLN A 72 8.13 5.13 -12.40
C GLN A 72 8.02 3.60 -12.49
N SER A 73 9.06 2.94 -12.97
CA SER A 73 9.24 1.50 -12.77
C SER A 73 10.55 1.24 -12.05
N GLY A 74 10.58 0.19 -11.25
CA GLY A 74 11.79 -0.18 -10.51
C GLY A 74 11.65 -1.54 -9.85
N SER A 75 12.57 -1.81 -8.93
CA SER A 75 12.57 -3.01 -8.09
C SER A 75 12.95 -2.63 -6.67
N THR A 76 12.32 -3.31 -5.71
CA THR A 76 12.66 -3.28 -4.30
C THR A 76 12.87 -4.71 -3.80
N VAL A 77 12.97 -4.88 -2.49
CA VAL A 77 13.00 -6.17 -1.81
C VAL A 77 11.81 -7.04 -2.24
N GLN A 78 12.08 -8.34 -2.38
CA GLN A 78 11.09 -9.36 -2.71
C GLN A 78 10.29 -9.77 -1.48
N ASP A 79 9.15 -10.41 -1.71
CA ASP A 79 8.35 -11.04 -0.66
C ASP A 79 7.77 -10.08 0.37
N TRP A 80 7.47 -8.84 -0.02
CA TRP A 80 6.64 -7.99 0.83
C TRP A 80 5.25 -8.61 0.97
N THR A 81 4.94 -9.04 2.19
CA THR A 81 3.66 -9.68 2.55
C THR A 81 2.53 -8.69 2.78
N HIS A 82 2.88 -7.44 3.10
CA HIS A 82 1.94 -6.37 3.40
C HIS A 82 2.48 -5.07 2.83
N ILE A 83 1.61 -4.33 2.13
CA ILE A 83 1.86 -2.97 1.67
C ILE A 83 0.62 -2.13 2.01
N VAL A 84 0.82 -1.07 2.78
CA VAL A 84 -0.28 -0.27 3.35
C VAL A 84 0.05 1.22 3.26
N THR A 85 -0.88 2.02 2.75
CA THR A 85 -0.78 3.49 2.77
C THR A 85 -1.20 4.05 4.12
N ILE A 86 -0.37 4.90 4.72
CA ILE A 86 -0.63 5.59 5.99
C ILE A 86 -0.34 7.08 5.79
N GLY A 87 -1.41 7.88 5.70
CA GLY A 87 -1.28 9.29 5.30
C GLY A 87 -0.68 9.41 3.89
N SER A 88 0.41 10.17 3.77
CA SER A 88 1.15 10.33 2.51
C SER A 88 2.29 9.32 2.33
N ASN A 89 2.46 8.40 3.27
CA ASN A 89 3.51 7.39 3.24
C ASN A 89 2.94 6.02 2.85
N VAL A 90 3.82 5.14 2.43
CA VAL A 90 3.57 3.72 2.23
C VAL A 90 4.51 2.92 3.11
N LEU A 91 3.94 1.93 3.80
CA LEU A 91 4.67 0.98 4.63
C LEU A 91 4.67 -0.38 3.94
N PHE A 92 5.85 -0.97 3.82
CA PHE A 92 6.11 -2.33 3.36
C PHE A 92 6.51 -3.19 4.56
N TYR A 93 6.03 -4.43 4.61
CA TYR A 93 6.39 -5.38 5.66
C TYR A 93 6.44 -6.81 5.16
N ARG A 94 7.47 -7.55 5.59
CA ARG A 94 7.66 -8.97 5.31
C ARG A 94 7.53 -9.79 6.58
N SER A 95 6.52 -10.66 6.60
CA SER A 95 6.15 -11.46 7.76
C SER A 95 7.27 -12.38 8.24
N ASP A 96 8.01 -12.98 7.30
CA ASP A 96 8.95 -14.06 7.59
C ASP A 96 10.11 -13.65 8.51
N ASP A 97 10.62 -12.43 8.33
CA ASP A 97 11.78 -11.93 9.08
C ASP A 97 11.54 -10.58 9.77
N GLY A 98 10.34 -10.03 9.63
CA GLY A 98 9.95 -8.76 10.24
C GLY A 98 10.60 -7.54 9.60
N GLU A 99 11.18 -7.66 8.40
CA GLU A 99 11.69 -6.52 7.66
C GLU A 99 10.55 -5.54 7.38
N PHE A 100 10.83 -4.24 7.53
CA PHE A 100 9.91 -3.19 7.13
C PHE A 100 10.65 -2.04 6.47
N SER A 101 9.93 -1.36 5.57
CA SER A 101 10.38 -0.13 4.92
C SER A 101 9.23 0.88 4.88
N VAL A 102 9.54 2.15 5.09
CA VAL A 102 8.64 3.28 4.91
C VAL A 102 9.19 4.12 3.78
N GLY A 103 8.31 4.51 2.88
CA GLY A 103 8.61 5.45 1.82
C GLY A 103 7.44 6.37 1.52
N HIS A 104 7.63 7.25 0.56
CA HIS A 104 6.61 8.13 0.01
C HIS A 104 6.83 8.30 -1.49
N ILE A 105 5.83 8.86 -2.18
CA ILE A 105 5.99 9.28 -3.56
C ILE A 105 6.36 10.77 -3.57
N ASP A 106 7.49 11.09 -4.19
CA ASP A 106 7.95 12.48 -4.29
C ASP A 106 7.14 13.29 -5.34
N SER A 107 7.44 14.58 -5.46
CA SER A 107 6.78 15.45 -6.43
C SER A 107 7.00 15.02 -7.88
N SER A 108 8.03 14.24 -8.17
CA SER A 108 8.36 13.71 -9.50
C SER A 108 7.64 12.39 -9.81
N GLY A 109 6.92 11.82 -8.83
CA GLY A 109 6.24 10.54 -8.98
C GLY A 109 7.13 9.34 -8.67
N HIS A 110 8.24 9.56 -7.95
CA HIS A 110 9.16 8.48 -7.58
C HIS A 110 8.93 7.99 -6.15
N LEU A 111 8.93 6.67 -5.97
CA LEU A 111 9.02 6.04 -4.67
C LEU A 111 10.41 6.28 -4.06
N VAL A 112 10.42 6.94 -2.91
CA VAL A 112 11.60 7.26 -2.12
C VAL A 112 11.47 6.58 -0.76
N GLU A 113 12.42 5.70 -0.42
CA GLU A 113 12.54 5.13 0.92
C GLU A 113 13.05 6.20 1.89
N THR A 114 12.37 6.36 3.02
CA THR A 114 12.78 7.25 4.11
C THR A 114 13.39 6.48 5.26
N HIS A 115 12.95 5.25 5.47
CA HIS A 115 13.41 4.44 6.60
C HIS A 115 13.20 2.96 6.34
N SER A 116 14.17 2.15 6.76
CA SER A 116 14.04 0.70 6.81
C SER A 116 14.67 0.18 8.11
N ASN A 117 14.02 -0.82 8.70
CA ASN A 117 14.47 -1.47 9.94
C ASN A 117 13.73 -2.83 10.08
N ARG A 118 13.81 -3.47 11.24
CA ARG A 118 13.11 -4.71 11.56
C ARG A 118 12.21 -4.53 12.78
N VAL A 119 11.02 -5.09 12.71
CA VAL A 119 10.10 -5.25 13.85
C VAL A 119 9.89 -6.73 14.14
N ALA A 120 9.00 -7.06 15.08
CA ALA A 120 8.65 -8.45 15.33
C ALA A 120 8.14 -9.14 14.04
N PRO A 121 8.55 -10.39 13.77
CA PRO A 121 8.03 -11.15 12.65
C PRO A 121 6.60 -11.66 12.94
N ASN A 122 5.98 -12.21 11.90
CA ASN A 122 4.68 -12.88 11.91
C ASN A 122 3.48 -11.96 12.19
N TRP A 123 3.57 -10.66 11.90
CA TRP A 123 2.37 -9.83 11.86
C TRP A 123 1.48 -10.28 10.70
N THR A 124 0.32 -10.82 11.06
CA THR A 124 -0.65 -11.41 10.13
C THR A 124 -1.61 -10.40 9.52
N HIS A 125 -1.80 -9.25 10.17
CA HIS A 125 -2.61 -8.17 9.65
C HIS A 125 -1.92 -6.85 9.94
N ILE A 126 -1.84 -5.99 8.94
CA ILE A 126 -1.41 -4.60 9.06
C ILE A 126 -2.47 -3.72 8.40
N ARG A 127 -2.96 -2.71 9.12
CA ARG A 127 -4.04 -1.82 8.66
C ARG A 127 -3.75 -0.38 9.02
N ALA A 128 -3.97 0.53 8.08
CA ALA A 128 -4.05 1.95 8.38
C ALA A 128 -5.38 2.25 9.09
N VAL A 129 -5.31 3.05 10.16
CA VAL A 129 -6.46 3.51 10.95
C VAL A 129 -6.29 5.02 11.17
N GLY A 130 -6.84 5.82 10.26
CA GLY A 130 -6.51 7.24 10.16
C GLY A 130 -5.01 7.42 9.85
N TYR A 131 -4.31 8.20 10.68
CA TYR A 131 -2.85 8.37 10.59
C TYR A 131 -2.04 7.34 11.40
N ASN A 132 -2.73 6.38 12.03
CA ASN A 132 -2.08 5.30 12.76
C ASN A 132 -1.98 4.03 11.90
N VAL A 133 -1.13 3.11 12.32
CA VAL A 133 -1.07 1.74 11.83
C VAL A 133 -1.33 0.78 12.98
N LEU A 134 -2.18 -0.21 12.72
CA LEU A 134 -2.48 -1.32 13.60
C LEU A 134 -1.83 -2.58 13.04
N LEU A 135 -1.04 -3.27 13.85
CA LEU A 135 -0.44 -4.56 13.55
C LEU A 135 -1.05 -5.62 14.48
N TYR A 136 -1.42 -6.77 13.92
CA TYR A 136 -2.00 -7.89 14.66
C TYR A 136 -1.35 -9.23 14.28
N ARG A 137 -1.10 -10.06 15.29
CA ARG A 137 -0.59 -11.42 15.09
C ARG A 137 -1.61 -12.44 15.60
N SER A 138 -2.17 -13.21 14.68
CA SER A 138 -3.23 -14.17 14.99
C SER A 138 -2.80 -15.26 15.96
N ASP A 139 -1.55 -15.71 15.88
CA ASP A 139 -1.04 -16.84 16.67
C ASP A 139 -1.12 -16.60 18.18
N ASP A 140 -0.80 -15.37 18.64
CA ASP A 140 -0.72 -15.04 20.06
C ASP A 140 -1.56 -13.83 20.48
N GLY A 141 -2.37 -13.30 19.56
CA GLY A 141 -3.31 -12.21 19.85
C GLY A 141 -2.66 -10.87 20.15
N LYS A 142 -1.36 -10.71 19.90
CA LYS A 142 -0.68 -9.43 20.12
C LYS A 142 -1.15 -8.38 19.14
N PHE A 143 -1.24 -7.15 19.64
CA PHE A 143 -1.43 -5.96 18.83
C PHE A 143 -0.34 -4.94 19.12
N SER A 144 0.05 -4.20 18.08
CA SER A 144 0.85 -2.99 18.19
C SER A 144 0.16 -1.86 17.41
N VAL A 145 0.15 -0.68 18.00
CA VAL A 145 -0.31 0.56 17.38
C VAL A 145 0.89 1.48 17.27
N GLY A 146 1.06 2.07 16.09
CA GLY A 146 2.06 3.08 15.83
C GLY A 146 1.55 4.14 14.87
N HIS A 147 2.44 5.04 14.50
CA HIS A 147 2.22 6.04 13.45
C HIS A 147 3.54 6.29 12.73
N ILE A 148 3.47 6.96 11.58
CA ILE A 148 4.67 7.44 10.89
C ILE A 148 4.90 8.89 11.30
N ASP A 149 6.08 9.17 11.84
CA ASP A 149 6.46 10.52 12.27
C ASP A 149 6.81 11.43 11.08
N SER A 150 7.11 12.71 11.36
CA SER A 150 7.44 13.68 10.32
C SER A 150 8.74 13.39 9.57
N SER A 151 9.61 12.52 10.10
CA SER A 151 10.82 12.04 9.43
C SER A 151 10.59 10.78 8.61
N GLY A 152 9.38 10.23 8.59
CA GLY A 152 9.09 8.98 7.88
C GLY A 152 9.50 7.74 8.66
N HIS A 153 9.64 7.82 9.99
CA HIS A 153 9.92 6.66 10.84
C HIS A 153 8.63 6.08 11.40
N LEU A 154 8.54 4.75 11.46
CA LEU A 154 7.50 4.07 12.22
C LEU A 154 7.80 4.18 13.72
N VAL A 155 6.87 4.78 14.47
CA VAL A 155 6.95 4.92 15.93
C VAL A 155 5.83 4.10 16.56
N GLU A 156 6.20 3.06 17.32
CA GLU A 156 5.25 2.33 18.17
C GLU A 156 4.83 3.22 19.35
N THR A 157 3.53 3.34 19.56
CA THR A 157 2.95 4.12 20.67
C THR A 157 2.30 3.25 21.72
N HIS A 158 1.83 2.05 21.35
CA HIS A 158 1.23 1.11 22.28
C HIS A 158 1.34 -0.32 21.77
N SER A 159 1.75 -1.25 22.63
CA SER A 159 1.57 -2.68 22.42
C SER A 159 0.76 -3.33 23.55
N SER A 160 -0.08 -4.30 23.20
CA SER A 160 -0.92 -5.06 24.13
C SER A 160 -1.25 -6.45 23.59
N GLY A 161 -2.09 -7.19 24.32
CA GLY A 161 -2.62 -8.49 23.91
C GLY A 161 -4.15 -8.50 23.88
N SER A 162 -4.69 -9.40 23.07
CA SER A 162 -6.13 -9.63 22.89
C SER A 162 -6.38 -11.13 22.67
N ALA A 163 -7.61 -11.50 22.29
CA ALA A 163 -7.88 -12.83 21.76
C ALA A 163 -7.05 -13.13 20.48
N SER A 164 -6.54 -14.35 20.39
CA SER A 164 -5.92 -14.89 19.18
C SER A 164 -6.95 -15.23 18.11
N ASN A 165 -6.48 -15.47 16.89
CA ASN A 165 -7.28 -15.96 15.75
C ASN A 165 -8.34 -15.01 15.17
N TRP A 166 -8.19 -13.69 15.30
CA TRP A 166 -8.97 -12.77 14.46
C TRP A 166 -8.53 -12.91 12.99
N THR A 167 -9.50 -13.07 12.08
CA THR A 167 -9.23 -13.34 10.65
C THR A 167 -9.51 -12.16 9.74
N HIS A 168 -10.29 -11.19 10.22
CA HIS A 168 -10.67 -10.00 9.46
C HIS A 168 -10.64 -8.80 10.38
N ILE A 169 -9.83 -7.82 10.01
CA ILE A 169 -9.68 -6.55 10.72
C ILE A 169 -9.90 -5.45 9.71
N VAL A 170 -10.88 -4.60 10.01
CA VAL A 170 -11.35 -3.53 9.13
C VAL A 170 -11.34 -2.23 9.92
N ALA A 171 -10.70 -1.20 9.38
CA ALA A 171 -10.80 0.14 9.94
C ALA A 171 -12.19 0.70 9.64
N VAL A 172 -12.82 1.29 10.65
CA VAL A 172 -14.11 2.00 10.53
C VAL A 172 -13.90 3.44 10.98
N GLY A 173 -14.40 4.40 10.19
CA GLY A 173 -14.22 5.83 10.43
C GLY A 173 -14.74 6.68 9.29
#